data_AF-A0A2U3ICD9-F1
#
_entry.id   AF-A0A2U3ICD9-F1
#
_cell.length_a   1.000
_cell.length_b   1.000
_cell.length_c   1.000
_cell.angle_alpha   90.00
_cell.angle_beta   90.00
_cell.angle_gamma   90.00
#
_symmetry.space_group_name_H-M   'P 1'
#
loop_
_entity.id
_entity.type
_entity.pdbx_description
1 polymer ?
#
loop_
_entity_poly.entity_id
_entity_poly.type
_entity_poly.pdbx_seq_one_letter_code
_entity_poly.pdbx_strand_id
1 'polypeptide(L)'
;MLESSGTVELLVVESATGEEEQLVLTGKDFHPERRSMLDDDVMRDDEESEYVAYASALGFDFKVVVTPPNQIDVEDDAEEIRVEIVENNLEFVESDDDENDVEE
;
A
#
# COMPACT_ATOMS: atom_id res chain seq x y z
N MET A 1 -9.96 -0.51 13.14
CA MET A 1 -9.28 -0.13 11.87
C MET A 1 -7.97 -0.92 11.82
N LEU A 2 -7.50 -1.38 10.66
CA LEU A 2 -6.21 -2.06 10.55
C LEU A 2 -5.09 -1.00 10.47
N GLU A 3 -4.08 -1.10 11.34
CA GLU A 3 -2.87 -0.28 11.30
C GLU A 3 -1.78 -1.02 10.51
N SER A 4 -1.27 -0.37 9.46
CA SER A 4 -0.12 -0.83 8.71
C SER A 4 1.17 -0.47 9.47
N SER A 5 1.85 -1.49 9.98
CA SER A 5 3.14 -1.35 10.66
C SER A 5 4.22 -2.09 9.87
N GLY A 6 5.41 -1.50 9.78
CA GLY A 6 6.54 -2.08 9.04
C GLY A 6 6.95 -1.29 7.80
N THR A 7 7.70 -1.95 6.92
CA THR A 7 8.36 -1.32 5.76
C THR A 7 8.35 -2.23 4.53
N VAL A 8 8.29 -1.61 3.36
CA VAL A 8 8.45 -2.27 2.06
C VAL A 8 9.65 -1.62 1.36
N GLU A 9 10.62 -2.43 0.97
CA GLU A 9 11.77 -1.99 0.17
C GLU A 9 11.53 -2.33 -1.29
N LEU A 10 11.66 -1.31 -2.14
CA LEU A 10 11.43 -1.38 -3.58
C LEU A 10 12.72 -0.99 -4.31
N LEU A 11 13.02 -1.71 -5.38
CA LEU A 11 14.06 -1.38 -6.34
C LEU A 11 13.40 -0.94 -7.64
N VAL A 12 13.61 0.31 -8.01
CA VAL A 12 13.10 0.88 -9.26
C VAL A 12 14.23 0.88 -10.27
N VAL A 13 14.00 0.27 -11.43
CA VAL A 13 14.99 0.16 -12.52
C VAL A 13 14.45 0.85 -13.75
N GLU A 14 15.13 1.89 -14.24
CA GLU A 14 14.76 2.56 -15.48
C GLU A 14 15.10 1.68 -16.69
N SER A 15 14.12 1.42 -17.55
CA SER A 15 14.26 0.56 -18.72
C SER A 15 15.18 1.15 -19.79
N ALA A 16 15.22 2.49 -19.91
CA ALA A 16 15.96 3.18 -20.96
C ALA A 16 17.46 3.27 -20.69
N THR A 17 17.88 3.59 -19.46
CA THR A 17 19.30 3.73 -19.09
C THR A 17 19.84 2.55 -18.29
N GLY A 18 18.97 1.76 -17.64
CA GLY A 18 19.37 0.76 -16.64
C GLY A 18 19.80 1.37 -15.31
N GLU A 19 19.45 2.63 -15.03
CA GLU A 19 19.68 3.25 -13.72
C GLU A 19 18.76 2.61 -12.67
N GLU A 20 19.29 2.45 -11.45
CA GLU A 20 18.60 1.76 -10.36
C GLU A 20 18.51 2.70 -9.15
N GLU A 21 17.32 2.79 -8.54
CA GLU A 21 17.09 3.55 -7.30
C GLU A 21 16.33 2.70 -6.29
N GLN A 22 16.78 2.76 -5.03
CA GLN A 22 16.13 2.06 -3.92
C GLN A 22 15.20 3.01 -3.17
N LEU A 23 13.98 2.55 -2.91
CA LEU A 23 12.96 3.27 -2.19
C LEU A 23 12.47 2.44 -1.00
N VAL A 24 12.33 3.08 0.15
CA VAL A 24 11.75 2.45 1.35
C VAL A 24 10.45 3.15 1.68
N LEU A 25 9.35 2.42 1.59
CA LEU A 25 8.03 2.87 2.01
C LEU A 25 7.73 2.32 3.41
N THR A 26 7.14 3.15 4.26
CA THR A 26 6.72 2.75 5.61
C THR A 26 5.22 2.56 5.64
N GLY A 27 4.71 1.79 6.60
CA GLY A 27 3.26 1.62 6.82
C GLY A 27 2.47 2.94 6.95
N LYS A 28 3.14 4.06 7.28
CA LYS A 28 2.55 5.40 7.37
C LYS A 28 2.34 6.08 6.03
N ASP A 29 3.11 5.70 5.01
CA ASP A 29 2.97 6.19 3.64
C ASP A 29 1.74 5.57 2.96
N PHE A 30 1.26 4.45 3.50
CA PHE A 30 0.05 3.79 3.04
C PHE A 30 -1.19 4.38 3.70
N HIS A 31 -2.18 4.70 2.86
CA HIS A 31 -3.47 5.18 3.31
C HIS A 31 -4.59 4.28 2.76
N PRO A 32 -5.64 3.99 3.55
CA PRO A 32 -6.75 3.18 3.09
C PRO A 32 -7.53 3.93 2.00
N GLU A 33 -7.51 3.42 0.79
CA GLU A 33 -8.29 3.94 -0.32
C GLU A 33 -9.64 3.23 -0.31
N ARG A 34 -10.66 3.89 0.25
CA ARG A 34 -12.04 3.39 0.13
C ARG A 34 -12.44 3.48 -1.34
N ARG A 35 -12.67 2.34 -1.99
CA ARG A 35 -13.45 2.28 -3.23
C ARG A 35 -14.79 2.96 -2.99
N SER A 36 -14.91 4.21 -3.41
CA SER A 36 -16.13 5.00 -3.27
C SER A 36 -17.17 4.48 -4.27
N MET A 37 -17.80 3.35 -3.96
CA MET A 37 -19.06 2.95 -4.60
C MET A 37 -20.15 3.86 -4.06
N LEU A 38 -20.43 4.94 -4.80
CA LEU A 38 -21.73 5.59 -4.70
C LEU A 38 -22.80 4.56 -5.07
N ASP A 39 -23.83 4.49 -4.23
CA ASP A 39 -25.09 3.75 -4.37
C ASP A 39 -25.03 2.22 -4.21
N ASP A 40 -25.54 1.77 -3.05
CA ASP A 40 -26.69 0.87 -2.88
C ASP A 40 -26.45 -0.13 -1.73
N ASP A 41 -26.99 0.19 -0.55
CA ASP A 41 -27.64 -0.73 0.41
C ASP A 41 -27.15 -2.18 0.56
N VAL A 42 -25.84 -2.44 0.57
CA VAL A 42 -25.29 -3.74 0.98
C VAL A 42 -24.22 -3.53 2.04
N MET A 43 -24.62 -3.82 3.29
CA MET A 43 -23.71 -4.06 4.40
C MET A 43 -22.84 -5.28 4.06
N ARG A 44 -21.74 -5.06 3.32
CA ARG A 44 -20.58 -5.95 3.36
C ARG A 44 -19.64 -5.38 4.42
N ASP A 45 -19.91 -5.78 5.67
CA ASP A 45 -18.84 -6.23 6.58
C ASP A 45 -17.87 -7.12 5.77
N ASP A 46 -16.56 -7.07 6.03
CA ASP A 46 -15.45 -7.59 5.21
C ASP A 46 -14.99 -6.62 4.09
N GLU A 47 -14.32 -5.49 4.39
CA GLU A 47 -12.93 -5.37 4.87
C GLU A 47 -11.81 -5.67 3.84
N GLU A 48 -12.07 -5.72 2.54
CA GLU A 48 -10.98 -5.59 1.55
C GLU A 48 -10.59 -4.10 1.39
N SER A 49 -10.04 -3.50 2.45
CA SER A 49 -9.47 -2.15 2.39
C SER A 49 -8.13 -2.22 1.65
N GLU A 50 -8.08 -1.66 0.44
CA GLU A 50 -6.83 -1.48 -0.31
C GLU A 50 -6.03 -0.33 0.31
N TYR A 51 -4.75 -0.57 0.57
CA TYR A 51 -3.83 0.41 1.12
C TYR A 51 -2.93 0.93 0.02
N VAL A 52 -2.95 2.24 -0.19
CA VAL A 52 -2.26 2.86 -1.32
C VAL A 52 -1.16 3.79 -0.83
N ALA A 53 0.03 3.65 -1.40
CA ALA A 53 1.13 4.61 -1.27
C ALA A 53 1.55 5.13 -2.66
N TYR A 54 1.69 6.44 -2.77
CA TYR A 54 2.22 7.09 -3.98
C TYR A 54 3.71 7.34 -3.79
N ALA A 55 4.51 6.91 -4.76
CA ALA A 55 5.96 6.95 -4.71
C ALA A 55 6.53 7.55 -5.99
N SER A 56 7.70 8.17 -5.87
CA SER A 56 8.45 8.74 -6.99
C SER A 56 9.89 8.28 -6.92
N ALA A 57 10.43 7.78 -8.03
CA ALA A 57 11.83 7.37 -8.15
C ALA A 57 12.33 7.60 -9.58
N LEU A 58 13.61 7.96 -9.75
CA LEU A 58 14.24 8.24 -11.05
C LEU A 58 13.48 9.29 -11.90
N GLY A 59 12.64 10.11 -11.27
CA GLY A 59 11.78 11.09 -11.96
C GLY A 59 10.45 10.54 -12.48
N PHE A 60 10.11 9.28 -12.18
CA PHE A 60 8.84 8.63 -12.51
C PHE A 60 7.98 8.49 -11.26
N ASP A 61 6.67 8.66 -11.42
CA ASP A 61 5.68 8.48 -10.36
C ASP A 61 4.95 7.15 -10.56
N PHE A 62 4.79 6.38 -9.48
CA PHE A 62 4.09 5.10 -9.49
C PHE A 62 3.29 4.90 -8.20
N LYS A 63 2.38 3.93 -8.23
CA LYS A 63 1.47 3.63 -7.12
C LYS A 63 1.71 2.23 -6.60
N VAL A 64 1.82 2.09 -5.29
CA VAL A 64 1.95 0.80 -4.60
C VAL A 64 0.65 0.52 -3.89
N VAL A 65 -0.01 -0.56 -4.29
CA VAL A 65 -1.28 -1.03 -3.73
C VAL A 65 -1.01 -2.26 -2.89
N VAL A 66 -1.50 -2.25 -1.66
CA VAL A 66 -1.37 -3.37 -0.75
C VAL A 66 -2.75 -3.84 -0.33
N THR A 67 -3.00 -5.11 -0.59
CA THR A 67 -4.22 -5.81 -0.21
C THR A 67 -3.86 -6.81 0.89
N PRO A 68 -4.33 -6.59 2.14
CA PRO A 68 -4.12 -7.53 3.22
C PRO A 68 -4.61 -8.94 2.85
N PRO A 69 -3.94 -10.01 3.33
CA PRO A 69 -2.90 -9.97 4.35
C PRO A 69 -1.47 -9.74 3.83
N ASN A 70 -1.16 -10.00 2.56
CA ASN A 70 0.23 -9.95 2.04
C ASN A 70 0.33 -9.70 0.52
N GLN A 71 -0.74 -9.27 -0.15
CA GLN A 71 -0.70 -9.01 -1.58
C GLN A 71 -0.22 -7.58 -1.81
N ILE A 72 0.84 -7.41 -2.62
CA ILE A 72 1.34 -6.11 -3.05
C ILE A 72 1.33 -6.10 -4.56
N ASP A 73 0.66 -5.10 -5.11
CA ASP A 73 0.60 -4.80 -6.53
C ASP A 73 1.25 -3.42 -6.74
N VAL A 74 2.03 -3.28 -7.81
CA VAL A 74 2.61 -2.00 -8.20
C VAL A 74 2.01 -1.58 -9.53
N GLU A 75 1.41 -0.39 -9.55
CA GLU A 75 0.92 0.26 -10.75
C GLU A 75 2.03 1.22 -11.23
N ASP A 76 2.89 0.70 -12.10
CA ASP A 76 3.95 1.43 -12.80
C ASP A 76 3.80 1.32 -14.34
N ASP A 77 4.47 2.22 -15.06
CA ASP A 77 4.57 2.14 -16.51
C ASP A 77 5.77 1.24 -16.89
N ALA A 78 5.47 -0.05 -17.10
CA ALA A 78 6.47 -1.09 -17.36
C ALA A 78 7.33 -0.86 -18.63
N GLU A 79 6.94 0.08 -19.50
CA GLU A 79 7.76 0.48 -20.65
C GLU A 79 8.88 1.44 -20.23
N GLU A 80 8.69 2.20 -19.15
CA GLU A 80 9.60 3.24 -18.66
C GLU A 80 10.45 2.76 -17.47
N ILE A 81 9.81 2.17 -16.46
CA ILE A 81 10.46 1.68 -15.24
C ILE A 81 10.01 0.26 -14.93
N ARG A 82 10.78 -0.45 -14.13
CA ARG A 82 10.40 -1.74 -13.55
C ARG A 82 10.62 -1.68 -12.06
N VAL A 83 9.56 -1.89 -11.29
CA VAL A 83 9.62 -1.91 -9.83
C VAL A 83 9.68 -3.36 -9.34
N GLU A 84 10.69 -3.68 -8.53
CA GLU A 84 10.84 -4.99 -7.89
C GLU A 84 10.77 -4.84 -6.36
N ILE A 85 9.98 -5.69 -5.72
CA ILE A 85 9.89 -5.74 -4.25
C ILE A 85 11.09 -6.53 -3.74
N VAL A 86 12.01 -5.86 -3.06
CA VAL A 86 13.23 -6.44 -2.51
C VAL A 86 12.95 -7.09 -1.16
N GLU A 87 12.25 -6.36 -0.29
CA GLU A 87 11.91 -6.82 1.05
C GLU A 87 10.50 -6.34 1.41
N ASN A 88 9.72 -7.21 2.05
CA ASN A 88 8.39 -6.89 2.56
C ASN A 88 8.28 -7.32 4.02
N ASN A 89 8.33 -6.33 4.92
CA ASN A 89 8.05 -6.49 6.35
C ASN A 89 6.76 -5.76 6.76
N LEU A 90 5.85 -5.54 5.80
CA LEU A 90 4.60 -4.87 6.08
C LEU A 90 3.64 -5.84 6.76
N GLU A 91 3.14 -5.46 7.93
CA GLU A 91 2.14 -6.22 8.68
C GLU A 91 0.91 -5.35 8.92
N PHE A 92 -0.27 -5.92 8.67
CA PHE A 92 -1.55 -5.30 9.01
C PHE A 92 -2.03 -5.92 10.31
N VAL A 93 -1.95 -5.17 11.39
CA VAL A 93 -2.50 -5.58 12.68
C VAL A 93 -3.82 -4.87 12.90
N GLU A 94 -4.82 -5.59 13.41
CA GLU A 94 -6.04 -4.95 13.90
C GLU A 94 -5.61 -3.97 14.99
N SER A 95 -5.85 -2.67 14.79
CA SER A 95 -5.68 -1.74 15.90
C SER A 95 -6.64 -2.20 16.99
N ASP A 96 -6.13 -2.44 18.19
CA ASP A 96 -6.91 -2.52 19.42
C ASP A 96 -7.56 -1.15 19.71
N ASP A 97 -8.36 -0.62 18.77
CA ASP A 97 -9.43 0.33 19.08
C ASP A 97 -10.53 -0.49 19.78
N ASP A 98 -10.13 -1.06 20.91
CA ASP A 98 -10.97 -1.37 22.04
C ASP A 98 -11.48 0.01 22.47
N GLU A 99 -12.51 0.50 21.76
CA GLU A 99 -13.47 1.43 22.35
C GLU A 99 -14.01 0.71 23.58
N ASN A 100 -13.25 0.85 24.67
CA ASN A 100 -13.70 0.76 26.03
C ASN A 100 -14.75 1.88 26.19
N ASP A 101 -15.90 1.72 25.54
CA ASP A 101 -17.15 2.32 25.98
C ASP A 101 -17.48 1.57 27.27
N VAL A 102 -16.78 1.96 28.33
CA VAL A 102 -17.13 1.60 29.69
C VAL A 102 -18.53 2.19 29.91
N GLU A 103 -19.54 1.33 29.80
CA GLU A 103 -20.88 1.61 30.28
C GLU A 103 -20.79 2.15 31.72
N GLU A 104 -21.11 3.43 31.93
CA GLU A 104 -21.53 3.97 33.24
C GLU A 104 -22.84 4.75 33.12
#